data_AF-A0A0Q3S1R5-F1
#
_entry.id   AF-A0A0Q3S1R5-F1
#
_cell.length_a   1.000
_cell.length_b   1.000
_cell.length_c   1.000
_cell.angle_alpha   90.00
_cell.angle_beta   90.00
_cell.angle_gamma   90.00
#
_symmetry.space_group_name_H-M   'P 1'
#
loop_
_entity.id
_entity.type
_entity.pdbx_description
1 polymer ?
#
loop_
_entity_poly.entity_id
_entity_poly.type
_entity_poly.pdbx_seq_one_letter_code
_entity_poly.pdbx_strand_id
1 'polypeptide(L)'
;MEQDEALSSDMEYIAIDMSNFEDADESDTEEILSYFKEKYKVKVVDATLEQLKEKGYSDTMRLDGVLLRIEKVDFKSNNEIFFEGSMYRSGLGTVGVEVKVHYKDNKWESKEVKMTWIS
;
A
#
# COMPACT_ATOMS: atom_id res chain seq x y z
N MET A 1 -0.26 -17.55 0.62
CA MET A 1 -0.79 -16.47 -0.25
C MET A 1 0.24 -16.27 -1.34
N GLU A 2 0.06 -16.98 -2.46
CA GLU A 2 0.79 -16.79 -3.72
C GLU A 2 0.11 -15.67 -4.51
N GLN A 3 0.15 -14.45 -3.98
CA GLN A 3 -0.51 -13.32 -4.62
C GLN A 3 0.45 -12.72 -5.64
N ASP A 4 0.40 -13.29 -6.84
CA ASP A 4 0.97 -12.79 -8.09
C ASP A 4 2.46 -12.37 -8.02
N GLU A 5 3.35 -13.36 -8.19
CA GLU A 5 4.78 -13.10 -8.42
C GLU A 5 4.99 -12.13 -9.61
N ALA A 6 4.06 -12.04 -10.56
CA ALA A 6 4.15 -11.11 -11.69
C ALA A 6 3.89 -9.64 -11.29
N LEU A 7 3.06 -9.38 -10.27
CA LEU A 7 2.82 -8.01 -9.80
C LEU A 7 3.96 -7.50 -8.91
N SER A 8 4.69 -8.41 -8.24
CA SER A 8 5.76 -8.09 -7.28
C SER A 8 7.19 -8.32 -7.79
N SER A 9 7.38 -8.98 -8.95
CA SER A 9 8.69 -9.13 -9.57
C SER A 9 9.14 -7.83 -10.25
N ASP A 10 10.44 -7.52 -10.07
CA ASP A 10 11.15 -6.40 -10.68
C ASP A 10 10.61 -5.00 -10.35
N MET A 11 10.32 -4.73 -9.07
CA MET A 11 10.05 -3.36 -8.59
C MET A 11 11.35 -2.68 -8.15
N GLU A 12 11.65 -1.51 -8.70
CA GLU A 12 12.83 -0.72 -8.28
C GLU A 12 12.60 0.02 -6.95
N TYR A 13 11.34 0.37 -6.68
CA TYR A 13 10.93 1.06 -5.46
C TYR A 13 9.49 0.75 -5.07
N ILE A 14 9.16 1.04 -3.82
CA ILE A 14 7.79 1.11 -3.30
C ILE A 14 7.54 2.56 -2.90
N ALA A 15 6.55 3.19 -3.52
CA ALA A 15 5.99 4.42 -3.01
C ALA A 15 4.77 4.09 -2.15
N ILE A 16 4.62 4.77 -1.03
CA ILE A 16 3.44 4.68 -0.18
C ILE A 16 2.85 6.08 -0.12
N ASP A 17 1.61 6.23 -0.57
CA ASP A 17 0.87 7.47 -0.45
C ASP A 17 0.15 7.49 0.90
N MET A 18 0.74 8.20 1.86
CA MET A 18 0.17 8.38 3.19
C MET A 18 -0.63 9.68 3.33
N SER A 19 -0.84 10.42 2.24
CA SER A 19 -1.54 11.72 2.29
C SER A 19 -2.97 11.64 2.82
N ASN A 20 -3.60 10.47 2.73
CA ASN A 20 -4.94 10.17 3.23
C ASN A 20 -4.95 9.55 4.64
N PHE A 21 -3.80 9.36 5.26
CA PHE A 21 -3.69 8.65 6.54
C PHE A 21 -3.57 9.64 7.70
N GLU A 22 -4.65 10.39 7.95
CA GLU A 22 -4.71 11.48 8.93
C GLU A 22 -4.50 11.02 10.39
N ASP A 23 -4.71 9.73 10.66
CA ASP A 23 -4.56 9.12 11.98
C ASP A 23 -3.12 8.65 12.29
N ALA A 24 -2.19 8.74 11.33
CA ALA A 24 -0.80 8.36 11.51
C ALA A 24 0.10 9.58 11.70
N ASP A 25 0.96 9.53 12.72
CA ASP A 25 1.97 10.56 12.92
C ASP A 25 3.27 10.27 12.15
N GLU A 26 4.26 11.16 12.29
CA GLU A 26 5.55 11.01 11.63
C GLU A 26 6.27 9.71 12.05
N SER A 27 6.13 9.29 13.31
CA SER A 27 6.75 8.06 13.81
C SER A 27 6.08 6.81 13.25
N ASP A 28 4.75 6.81 13.15
CA ASP A 28 4.00 5.74 12.49
C ASP A 28 4.40 5.62 11.02
N THR A 29 4.53 6.76 10.34
CA THR A 29 4.97 6.84 8.94
C THR A 29 6.36 6.25 8.76
N GLU A 30 7.32 6.63 9.61
CA GLU A 30 8.69 6.09 9.57
C GLU A 30 8.73 4.58 9.83
N GLU A 31 7.92 4.08 10.77
CA GLU A 31 7.83 2.65 11.07
C GLU A 31 7.30 1.87 9.86
N ILE A 32 6.23 2.35 9.22
CA ILE A 32 5.66 1.73 8.02
C ILE A 32 6.70 1.70 6.89
N LEU A 33 7.33 2.83 6.57
CA LEU A 33 8.33 2.91 5.51
C LEU A 33 9.52 1.96 5.79
N SER A 34 9.96 1.90 7.04
CA SER A 34 11.05 1.02 7.49
C SER A 34 10.69 -0.45 7.33
N TYR A 35 9.48 -0.86 7.72
CA TYR A 35 8.99 -2.23 7.56
C TYR A 35 9.07 -2.68 6.10
N PHE A 36 8.56 -1.88 5.15
CA PHE A 36 8.60 -2.23 3.73
C PHE A 36 10.03 -2.28 3.20
N LYS A 37 10.88 -1.34 3.60
CA LYS A 37 12.30 -1.29 3.19
C LYS A 37 13.05 -2.52 3.68
N GLU A 38 12.84 -2.91 4.93
CA GLU A 38 13.50 -4.08 5.52
C GLU A 38 13.00 -5.39 4.92
N LYS A 39 11.70 -5.50 4.63
CA LYS A 39 11.09 -6.70 4.07
C LYS A 39 11.45 -6.94 2.62
N TYR A 40 11.38 -5.90 1.79
CA TYR A 40 11.53 -6.03 0.34
C TYR A 40 12.92 -5.63 -0.18
N LYS A 41 13.75 -4.99 0.65
CA LYS A 41 15.12 -4.57 0.30
C LYS A 41 15.20 -3.65 -0.93
N VAL A 42 14.14 -2.89 -1.20
CA VAL A 42 14.07 -1.88 -2.26
C VAL A 42 13.96 -0.48 -1.66
N LYS A 43 14.12 0.56 -2.50
CA LYS A 43 13.90 1.93 -2.07
C LYS A 43 12.42 2.10 -1.68
N VAL A 44 12.16 2.70 -0.52
CA VAL A 44 10.80 3.03 -0.09
C VAL A 44 10.70 4.53 0.13
N VAL A 45 9.66 5.15 -0.40
CA VAL A 45 9.43 6.59 -0.32
C VAL A 45 7.98 6.90 0.00
N ASP A 46 7.75 7.93 0.82
CA ASP A 46 6.44 8.56 0.92
C ASP A 46 6.28 9.51 -0.27
N ALA A 47 5.32 9.20 -1.15
CA ALA A 47 5.06 9.99 -2.35
C ALA A 47 3.69 9.72 -2.95
N THR A 48 3.03 10.77 -3.43
CA THR A 48 1.81 10.67 -4.26
C THR A 48 2.16 10.30 -5.71
N LEU A 49 1.17 9.82 -6.46
CA LEU A 49 1.35 9.56 -7.91
C LEU A 49 1.79 10.82 -8.67
N GLU A 50 1.28 11.99 -8.30
CA GLU A 50 1.64 13.26 -8.93
C GLU A 50 3.12 13.61 -8.68
N GLN A 51 3.58 13.47 -7.44
CA GLN A 51 4.99 13.71 -7.10
C GLN A 51 5.95 12.72 -7.79
N LEU A 52 5.52 11.47 -7.99
CA LEU A 52 6.30 10.49 -8.76
C LEU A 52 6.41 10.89 -10.23
N LYS A 53 5.31 11.37 -10.83
CA LYS A 53 5.30 11.87 -12.22
C LYS A 53 6.21 13.08 -12.40
N GLU A 54 6.14 14.06 -11.49
CA GLU A 54 6.97 15.26 -11.55
C GLU A 54 8.47 14.96 -11.45
N LYS A 55 8.83 13.93 -10.68
CA LYS A 55 10.23 13.49 -10.49
C LYS A 55 10.74 12.58 -11.63
N GLY A 56 9.92 12.30 -12.65
CA GLY A 56 10.30 11.47 -13.78
C GLY A 56 10.28 9.96 -13.51
N TYR A 57 9.62 9.50 -12.44
CA TYR A 57 9.43 8.06 -12.17
C TYR A 57 8.30 7.42 -13.03
N SER A 58 7.78 8.15 -14.03
CA SER A 58 6.72 7.69 -14.93
C SER A 58 6.90 8.34 -16.29
N ASP A 59 7.39 7.58 -17.28
CA ASP A 59 7.54 8.06 -18.66
C ASP A 59 6.22 7.87 -19.47
N THR A 60 5.41 6.84 -19.16
CA THR A 60 4.25 6.44 -19.99
C THR A 60 3.12 5.73 -19.20
N MET A 61 2.56 6.34 -18.15
CA MET A 61 1.51 5.74 -17.30
C MET A 61 1.91 4.41 -16.61
N ARG A 62 3.21 4.14 -16.49
CA ARG A 62 3.76 2.95 -15.83
C ARG A 62 4.90 3.39 -14.93
N LEU A 63 4.91 2.83 -13.72
CA LEU A 63 5.97 2.99 -12.75
C LEU A 63 6.98 1.84 -12.92
N ASP A 64 8.25 2.16 -12.73
CA ASP A 64 9.33 1.17 -12.55
C ASP A 64 9.28 0.53 -11.14
N GLY A 65 8.47 1.11 -10.25
CA GLY A 65 8.12 0.57 -8.94
C GLY A 65 6.62 0.27 -8.80
N VAL A 66 6.14 0.29 -7.56
CA VAL A 66 4.71 0.23 -7.23
C VAL A 66 4.32 1.39 -6.33
N LEU A 67 3.09 1.87 -6.45
CA LEU A 67 2.49 2.84 -5.56
C LEU A 67 1.40 2.14 -4.73
N LEU A 68 1.57 2.13 -3.42
CA LEU A 68 0.57 1.66 -2.46
C LEU A 68 -0.18 2.86 -1.90
N ARG A 69 -1.50 2.77 -1.77
CA ARG A 69 -2.31 3.83 -1.18
C ARG A 69 -3.36 3.26 -0.24
N ILE A 70 -3.57 3.96 0.88
CA ILE A 70 -4.74 3.75 1.72
C ILE A 70 -5.83 4.69 1.21
N GLU A 71 -6.94 4.13 0.76
CA GLU A 71 -8.08 4.89 0.25
C GLU A 71 -9.04 5.23 1.38
N LYS A 72 -9.20 4.32 2.34
CA LYS A 72 -10.13 4.48 3.46
C LYS A 72 -9.74 3.64 4.65
N VAL A 73 -9.92 4.19 5.84
CA VAL A 73 -9.86 3.48 7.12
C VAL A 73 -11.19 3.67 7.85
N ASP A 74 -11.75 2.58 8.36
CA ASP A 74 -13.01 2.59 9.09
C ASP A 74 -12.90 1.74 10.37
N PHE A 75 -12.97 2.40 11.51
CA PHE A 75 -12.91 1.81 12.84
C PHE A 75 -14.31 1.33 13.25
N LYS A 76 -14.65 0.09 12.89
CA LYS A 76 -16.01 -0.46 13.02
C LYS A 76 -16.40 -0.83 14.47
N SER A 77 -15.44 -1.22 15.31
CA SER A 77 -15.62 -1.51 16.75
C SER A 77 -14.24 -1.62 17.45
N ASN A 78 -14.18 -1.69 18.79
CA ASN A 78 -12.91 -1.66 19.56
C ASN A 78 -11.84 -2.67 19.10
N ASN A 79 -12.23 -3.73 18.38
CA ASN A 79 -11.34 -4.80 17.97
C ASN A 79 -11.42 -5.11 16.45
N GLU A 80 -12.05 -4.26 15.62
CA GLU A 80 -12.11 -4.48 14.17
C GLU A 80 -11.84 -3.19 13.40
N ILE A 81 -10.90 -3.27 12.45
CA ILE A 81 -10.56 -2.19 11.53
C ILE A 81 -10.80 -2.68 10.10
N PHE A 82 -11.38 -1.83 9.28
CA PHE A 82 -11.54 -2.07 7.86
C PHE A 82 -10.68 -1.08 7.07
N PHE A 83 -9.91 -1.60 6.12
CA PHE A 83 -9.07 -0.83 5.21
C PHE A 83 -9.53 -1.07 3.78
N GLU A 84 -9.63 0.01 3.01
CA GLU A 84 -9.59 -0.05 1.55
C GLU A 84 -8.24 0.51 1.11
N GLY A 85 -7.54 -0.22 0.26
CA GLY A 85 -6.28 0.20 -0.30
C GLY A 85 -6.17 -0.14 -1.77
N SER A 86 -5.18 0.43 -2.42
CA SER A 86 -4.88 0.16 -3.82
C SER A 86 -3.38 -0.04 -4.03
N MET A 87 -3.05 -0.84 -5.05
CA MET A 87 -1.70 -0.96 -5.59
C MET A 87 -1.74 -0.56 -7.06
N TYR A 88 -0.99 0.48 -7.41
CA TYR A 88 -0.85 0.99 -8.76
C TYR A 88 0.56 0.71 -9.28
N ARG A 89 0.67 -0.03 -10.38
CA ARG A 89 1.92 -0.20 -11.14
C ARG A 89 1.85 0.48 -12.50
N SER A 90 0.69 0.43 -13.15
CA SER A 90 0.47 1.09 -14.43
C SER A 90 -1.01 1.38 -14.67
N GLY A 91 -1.32 2.15 -15.71
CA GLY A 91 -2.70 2.43 -16.13
C GLY A 91 -3.57 1.20 -16.43
N LEU A 92 -2.96 0.02 -16.61
CA LEU A 92 -3.63 -1.29 -16.78
C LEU A 92 -3.23 -2.31 -15.69
N GLY A 93 -2.62 -1.84 -14.62
CA GLY A 93 -2.14 -2.66 -13.52
C GLY A 93 -2.45 -1.99 -12.20
N THR A 94 -3.74 -1.75 -11.96
CA THR A 94 -4.22 -1.25 -10.66
C THR A 94 -5.10 -2.29 -10.00
N VAL A 95 -4.82 -2.58 -8.74
CA VAL A 95 -5.57 -3.55 -7.95
C VAL A 95 -6.12 -2.87 -6.71
N GLY A 96 -7.43 -2.94 -6.51
CA GLY A 96 -8.09 -2.58 -5.27
C GLY A 96 -8.12 -3.76 -4.29
N VAL A 97 -7.90 -3.48 -3.01
CA VAL A 97 -7.93 -4.48 -1.93
C VAL A 97 -8.76 -3.95 -0.76
N GLU A 98 -9.64 -4.80 -0.25
CA GLU A 98 -10.31 -4.65 1.03
C GLU A 98 -9.66 -5.57 2.06
N VAL A 99 -9.33 -5.03 3.24
CA VAL A 99 -8.76 -5.80 4.35
C VAL A 99 -9.60 -5.57 5.59
N LYS A 100 -10.06 -6.66 6.20
CA LYS A 100 -10.62 -6.64 7.56
C LYS A 100 -9.57 -7.17 8.52
N VAL A 101 -9.22 -6.37 9.50
CA VAL A 101 -8.26 -6.74 10.55
C VAL A 101 -9.03 -6.80 11.88
N HIS A 102 -8.73 -7.81 12.69
CA HIS A 102 -9.27 -7.92 14.03
C HIS A 102 -8.17 -8.01 15.07
N TYR A 103 -8.47 -7.53 16.28
CA TYR A 103 -7.58 -7.66 17.42
C TYR A 103 -7.90 -8.93 18.21
N LYS A 104 -6.96 -9.87 18.24
CA LYS A 104 -7.09 -11.16 18.93
C LYS A 104 -5.75 -11.58 19.51
N ASP A 105 -5.76 -12.19 20.70
CA ASP A 105 -4.55 -12.71 21.36
C ASP A 105 -3.42 -11.67 21.49
N ASN A 106 -3.81 -10.42 21.79
CA ASN A 106 -2.91 -9.27 21.95
C ASN A 106 -2.16 -8.84 20.67
N LYS A 107 -2.70 -9.18 19.49
CA LYS A 107 -2.14 -8.84 18.17
C LYS A 107 -3.25 -8.52 17.17
N TRP A 108 -2.92 -7.69 16.19
CA TRP A 108 -3.78 -7.45 15.03
C TRP A 108 -3.54 -8.54 13.98
N GLU A 109 -4.60 -9.18 13.51
CA GLU A 109 -4.55 -10.24 12.50
C GLU A 109 -5.51 -9.94 11.35
N SER A 110 -5.09 -10.17 10.11
CA SER A 110 -5.97 -10.09 8.95
C SER A 110 -7.02 -11.20 9.02
N LYS A 111 -8.29 -10.82 9.17
CA LYS A 111 -9.44 -11.72 9.14
C LYS A 111 -9.77 -12.16 7.72
N GLU A 112 -9.74 -11.19 6.81
CA GLU A 112 -10.19 -11.32 5.43
C GLU A 112 -9.41 -10.33 4.58
N VAL A 113 -8.90 -10.81 3.45
CA VAL A 113 -8.27 -9.99 2.40
C VAL A 113 -9.00 -10.31 1.11
N LYS A 114 -9.56 -9.29 0.48
CA LYS A 114 -10.36 -9.44 -0.75
C LYS A 114 -9.86 -8.47 -1.80
N MET A 115 -9.48 -8.98 -2.97
CA MET A 115 -9.30 -8.14 -4.16
C MET A 115 -10.68 -7.68 -4.63
N THR A 116 -10.83 -6.37 -4.83
CA THR A 116 -12.13 -5.78 -5.20
C THR A 116 -12.24 -5.55 -6.70
N TRP A 117 -11.20 -5.02 -7.32
CA TRP A 117 -11.17 -4.73 -8.75
C TRP A 117 -9.74 -4.81 -9.28
N ILE A 118 -9.63 -5.16 -10.56
CA ILE A 118 -8.40 -5.12 -11.35
C ILE A 118 -8.74 -4.33 -12.61
N SER A 119 -7.94 -3.31 -12.92
CA SER A 119 -8.09 -2.49 -14.13
C SER A 119 -6.78 -2.40 -14.88
#